data_AF-A0A1F9B6C2-F1
#
_entry.id   AF-A0A1F9B6C2-F1
#
_cell.length_a   1.000
_cell.length_b   1.000
_cell.length_c   1.000
_cell.angle_alpha   90.00
_cell.angle_beta   90.00
_cell.angle_gamma   90.00
#
_symmetry.space_group_name_H-M   'P 1'
#
loop_
_entity.id
_entity.type
_entity.pdbx_description
1 polymer ?
#
loop_
_entity_poly.entity_id
_entity_poly.type
_entity_poly.pdbx_seq_one_letter_code
_entity_poly.pdbx_strand_id
1 'polypeptide(L)'
;MSKLLIIFMLALTISAAPSPAQELEMMERVPTGLNPHDQIDDEGYILWNKCLICHPEVPSIKEAKSIADVKLRFEDDIKQGCFRCHPERMHPGGEWIGSTMFGKAGAPNHWIKPPEAIAKTIEKSLKAFDTIMPFEPKTGKIFCATCHNPHERGLLIGKAEKGADYEWRLRSGGGPICLYCHGK
;
A
#
# COMPACT_ATOMS: atom_id res chain seq x y z
N MET A 1 38.95 49.01 -39.00
CA MET A 1 37.66 48.61 -38.38
C MET A 1 37.40 47.20 -38.92
N SER A 2 37.50 46.12 -38.16
CA SER A 2 36.63 45.77 -37.04
C SER A 2 37.29 44.71 -36.15
N LYS A 3 37.12 44.85 -34.84
CA LYS A 3 37.57 43.89 -33.82
C LYS A 3 36.63 42.68 -33.86
N LEU A 4 37.18 41.48 -34.00
CA LEU A 4 36.45 40.22 -33.88
C LEU A 4 36.39 39.86 -32.38
N LEU A 5 35.23 40.03 -31.77
CA LEU A 5 34.97 39.72 -30.37
C LEU A 5 34.54 38.25 -30.27
N ILE A 6 35.42 37.39 -29.77
CA ILE A 6 35.09 35.99 -29.48
C ILE A 6 34.42 35.97 -28.11
N ILE A 7 33.09 35.81 -28.09
CA ILE A 7 32.30 35.60 -26.87
C ILE A 7 32.35 34.10 -26.56
N PHE A 8 33.10 33.72 -25.52
CA PHE A 8 33.02 32.39 -24.91
C PHE A 8 31.70 32.33 -24.12
N MET A 9 30.64 31.78 -24.71
CA MET A 9 29.47 31.35 -23.94
C MET A 9 29.82 30.06 -23.21
N LEU A 10 30.17 30.20 -21.93
CA LEU A 10 30.23 29.10 -21.00
C LEU A 10 28.79 28.63 -20.76
N ALA A 11 28.35 27.61 -21.50
CA ALA A 11 27.10 26.94 -21.23
C ALA A 11 27.27 26.15 -19.91
N LEU A 12 26.80 26.75 -18.81
CA LEU A 12 26.59 26.05 -17.55
C LEU A 12 25.45 25.06 -17.79
N THR A 13 25.76 23.85 -18.24
CA THR A 13 24.83 22.74 -18.17
C THR A 13 24.71 22.37 -16.70
N ILE A 14 23.67 22.90 -16.03
CA ILE A 14 23.20 22.35 -14.76
C ILE A 14 22.65 20.96 -15.11
N SER A 15 23.54 19.97 -15.08
CA SER A 15 23.14 18.58 -15.01
C SER A 15 22.50 18.42 -13.63
N ALA A 16 21.17 18.52 -13.57
CA ALA A 16 20.42 17.99 -12.44
C ALA A 16 20.64 16.47 -12.45
N ALA A 17 21.72 16.03 -11.79
CA ALA A 17 21.85 14.64 -11.42
C ALA A 17 20.59 14.29 -10.61
N PRO A 18 19.90 13.17 -10.90
CA PRO A 18 18.89 12.69 -9.97
C PRO A 18 19.58 12.56 -8.63
N SER A 19 19.03 13.22 -7.60
CA SER A 19 19.55 13.10 -6.24
C SER A 19 19.72 11.61 -5.95
N PRO A 20 20.92 11.15 -5.57
CA PRO A 20 21.16 9.73 -5.35
C PRO A 20 20.12 9.27 -4.34
N ALA A 21 19.25 8.37 -4.79
CA ALA A 21 18.28 7.71 -3.93
C ALA A 21 19.04 7.25 -2.68
N GLN A 22 18.64 7.82 -1.55
CA GLN A 22 19.39 7.88 -0.31
C GLN A 22 19.96 6.49 0.06
N GLU A 23 21.28 6.42 0.15
CA GLU A 23 21.94 5.35 0.89
C GLU A 23 21.51 5.46 2.35
N LEU A 24 20.67 4.49 2.69
CA LEU A 24 20.30 3.95 4.00
C LEU A 24 21.35 4.16 5.10
N GLU A 25 21.40 5.33 5.71
CA GLU A 25 21.57 5.34 7.15
C GLU A 25 20.16 5.39 7.74
N MET A 26 19.79 4.33 8.47
CA MET A 26 18.67 4.35 9.41
C MET A 26 18.97 5.39 10.49
N MET A 27 18.99 6.67 10.15
CA MET A 27 18.97 7.74 11.12
C MET A 27 17.63 7.64 11.84
N GLU A 28 17.68 7.53 13.17
CA GLU A 28 16.51 7.53 14.03
C GLU A 28 15.88 8.92 13.97
N ARG A 29 15.08 9.17 12.93
CA ARG A 29 14.26 10.37 12.82
C ARG A 29 13.09 10.20 13.78
N VAL A 30 13.10 10.97 14.86
CA VAL A 30 12.05 10.92 15.89
C VAL A 30 10.76 11.47 15.29
N PRO A 31 9.74 10.63 15.03
CA PRO A 31 8.51 11.10 14.42
C PRO A 31 7.74 11.97 15.40
N THR A 32 7.04 12.96 14.87
CA THR A 32 5.89 13.51 15.58
C THR A 32 4.66 12.65 15.21
N GLY A 33 3.92 12.18 16.21
CA GLY A 33 2.68 11.42 16.00
C GLY A 33 2.81 9.89 15.83
N LEU A 34 1.77 9.17 16.24
CA LEU A 34 1.68 7.70 16.22
C LEU A 34 0.99 7.13 14.98
N ASN A 35 0.64 7.95 13.98
CA ASN A 35 -0.03 7.46 12.79
C ASN A 35 0.90 6.49 12.03
N PRO A 36 0.56 5.19 11.92
CA PRO A 36 1.38 4.20 11.22
C PRO A 36 1.34 4.38 9.69
N HIS A 37 0.44 5.23 9.21
CA HIS A 37 0.24 5.49 7.79
C HIS A 37 1.00 6.71 7.26
N ASP A 38 1.64 7.49 8.16
CA ASP A 38 2.57 8.56 7.81
C ASP A 38 3.98 8.00 7.99
N GLN A 39 4.48 7.35 6.93
CA GLN A 39 5.68 6.53 6.88
C GLN A 39 6.85 7.22 6.17
N ILE A 40 6.60 8.35 5.54
CA ILE A 40 7.58 9.20 4.87
C ILE A 40 7.48 10.60 5.50
N ASP A 41 8.60 11.24 5.78
CA ASP A 41 8.61 12.62 6.26
C ASP A 41 8.57 13.66 5.13
N ASP A 42 8.46 14.94 5.50
CA ASP A 42 8.35 16.06 4.56
C ASP A 42 9.59 16.20 3.64
N GLU A 43 10.72 15.58 3.98
CA GLU A 43 11.93 15.56 3.16
C GLU A 43 12.05 14.28 2.29
N GLY A 44 11.06 13.39 2.36
CA GLY A 44 10.99 12.17 1.58
C GLY A 44 11.71 10.97 2.19
N TYR A 45 12.14 11.04 3.45
CA TYR A 45 12.83 9.93 4.10
C TYR A 45 11.84 8.97 4.77
N ILE A 46 12.16 7.67 4.70
CA ILE A 46 11.34 6.62 5.31
C ILE A 46 11.51 6.65 6.84
N LEU A 47 10.39 6.77 7.55
CA LEU A 47 10.28 6.66 9.00
C LEU A 47 10.21 5.19 9.43
N TRP A 48 11.35 4.50 9.43
CA TRP A 48 11.46 3.04 9.62
C TRP A 48 10.78 2.49 10.87
N ASN A 49 10.73 3.27 11.95
CA ASN A 49 10.07 2.89 13.19
C ASN A 49 8.53 2.77 13.04
N LYS A 50 7.92 3.44 12.05
CA LYS A 50 6.50 3.29 11.73
C LYS A 50 6.20 1.89 11.20
N CYS A 51 7.09 1.32 10.41
CA CYS A 51 6.98 -0.07 9.93
C CYS A 51 6.89 -1.05 11.11
N LEU A 52 7.60 -0.75 12.21
CA LEU A 52 7.61 -1.58 13.41
C LEU A 52 6.29 -1.57 14.20
N ILE A 53 5.31 -0.75 13.84
CA ILE A 53 3.97 -0.80 14.45
C ILE A 53 3.24 -2.07 14.00
N CYS A 54 3.32 -2.41 12.70
CA CYS A 54 2.64 -3.56 12.11
C CYS A 54 3.57 -4.77 11.91
N HIS A 55 4.86 -4.53 11.69
CA HIS A 55 5.86 -5.57 11.45
C HIS A 55 6.75 -5.79 12.68
N PRO A 56 7.15 -7.03 13.01
CA PRO A 56 8.03 -7.30 14.14
C PRO A 56 9.47 -6.80 13.88
N GLU A 57 9.84 -6.70 12.60
CA GLU A 57 11.12 -6.22 12.09
C GLU A 57 10.85 -5.36 10.84
N VAL A 58 11.77 -4.47 10.48
CA VAL A 58 11.63 -3.63 9.28
C VAL A 58 11.77 -4.50 8.03
N PRO A 59 10.74 -4.63 7.18
CA PRO A 59 10.84 -5.43 5.97
C PRO A 59 11.77 -4.80 4.93
N SER A 60 12.45 -5.63 4.14
CA SER A 60 13.21 -5.17 2.97
C SER A 60 12.25 -4.75 1.85
N ILE A 61 11.94 -3.46 1.76
CA ILE A 61 10.96 -2.90 0.83
C ILE A 61 11.31 -3.18 -0.64
N LYS A 62 12.61 -3.25 -0.97
CA LYS A 62 13.09 -3.48 -2.34
C LYS A 62 13.07 -4.95 -2.74
N GLU A 63 13.18 -5.86 -1.77
CA GLU A 63 13.38 -7.29 -2.04
C GLU A 63 12.12 -8.12 -1.82
N ALA A 64 11.23 -7.70 -0.92
CA ALA A 64 9.97 -8.38 -0.65
C ALA A 64 9.09 -8.38 -1.91
N LYS A 65 8.65 -9.57 -2.35
CA LYS A 65 7.85 -9.74 -3.57
C LYS A 65 6.38 -9.96 -3.26
N SER A 66 6.07 -10.37 -2.03
CA SER A 66 4.75 -10.75 -1.59
C SER A 66 4.59 -10.59 -0.07
N ILE A 67 3.35 -10.69 0.41
CA ILE A 67 3.07 -10.70 1.85
C ILE A 67 3.72 -11.90 2.57
N ALA A 68 4.06 -12.98 1.85
CA ALA A 68 4.74 -14.12 2.43
C ALA A 68 6.22 -13.84 2.76
N ASP A 69 6.80 -12.78 2.18
CA ASP A 69 8.19 -12.39 2.39
C ASP A 69 8.35 -11.46 3.60
N VAL A 70 7.26 -11.10 4.29
CA VAL A 70 7.26 -10.18 5.42
C VAL A 70 6.50 -10.77 6.60
N LYS A 71 6.93 -10.45 7.83
CA LYS A 71 6.25 -10.87 9.06
C LYS A 71 5.29 -9.79 9.53
N LEU A 72 4.19 -10.19 10.18
CA LEU A 72 3.24 -9.27 10.81
C LEU A 72 3.22 -9.53 12.32
N ARG A 73 3.09 -8.50 13.17
CA ARG A 73 3.18 -8.71 14.64
C ARG A 73 2.07 -9.58 15.21
N PHE A 74 0.88 -9.52 14.65
CA PHE A 74 -0.32 -10.15 15.19
C PHE A 74 -0.76 -11.33 14.34
N GLU A 75 0.15 -12.23 13.98
CA GLU A 75 -0.16 -13.31 13.03
C GLU A 75 -1.30 -14.24 13.50
N ASP A 76 -1.50 -14.37 14.81
CA ASP A 76 -2.55 -15.22 15.38
C ASP A 76 -3.92 -14.52 15.40
N ASP A 77 -3.95 -13.19 15.40
CA ASP A 77 -5.15 -12.37 15.24
C ASP A 77 -4.82 -11.03 14.55
N ILE A 78 -4.67 -11.08 13.22
CA ILE A 78 -4.24 -9.93 12.42
C ILE A 78 -5.21 -8.74 12.53
N LYS A 79 -6.45 -8.96 12.99
CA LYS A 79 -7.43 -7.91 13.32
C LYS A 79 -6.87 -6.91 14.31
N GLN A 80 -6.12 -7.41 15.30
CA GLN A 80 -5.48 -6.57 16.31
C GLN A 80 -4.52 -5.57 15.66
N GLY A 81 -3.87 -5.95 14.56
CA GLY A 81 -2.98 -5.05 13.83
C GLY A 81 -3.68 -3.84 13.24
N CYS A 82 -4.97 -3.95 12.93
CA CYS A 82 -5.74 -2.87 12.28
C CYS A 82 -6.62 -2.12 13.29
N PHE A 83 -7.41 -2.84 14.11
CA PHE A 83 -8.43 -2.23 14.97
C PHE A 83 -7.91 -1.59 16.26
N ARG A 84 -6.61 -1.71 16.55
CA ARG A 84 -6.03 -1.12 17.76
C ARG A 84 -5.92 0.40 17.72
N CYS A 85 -5.91 1.00 16.53
CA CYS A 85 -5.77 2.44 16.38
C CYS A 85 -7.13 3.10 16.10
N HIS A 86 -7.94 2.52 15.22
CA HIS A 86 -9.28 3.00 14.91
C HIS A 86 -10.18 1.87 14.40
N PRO A 87 -11.50 1.99 14.54
CA PRO A 87 -12.41 1.16 13.76
C PRO A 87 -12.25 1.53 12.28
N GLU A 88 -12.01 0.53 11.44
CA GLU A 88 -12.14 0.68 9.99
C GLU A 88 -13.56 0.28 9.58
N ARG A 89 -14.10 0.89 8.52
CA ARG A 89 -15.34 0.40 7.91
C ARG A 89 -15.09 -1.06 7.51
N MET A 90 -15.89 -1.97 8.06
CA MET A 90 -15.67 -3.41 7.83
C MET A 90 -15.87 -3.82 6.37
N HIS A 91 -16.55 -2.98 5.58
CA HIS A 91 -16.84 -3.23 4.18
C HIS A 91 -16.60 -1.99 3.29
N PRO A 92 -15.77 -2.07 2.23
CA PRO A 92 -15.53 -0.96 1.30
C PRO A 92 -16.79 -0.37 0.65
N GLY A 93 -17.79 -1.20 0.39
CA GLY A 93 -19.11 -0.79 -0.14
C GLY A 93 -20.09 -0.25 0.92
N GLY A 94 -19.67 -0.11 2.17
CA GLY A 94 -20.51 0.28 3.31
C GLY A 94 -21.39 -0.85 3.87
N GLU A 95 -21.92 -0.63 5.08
CA GLU A 95 -22.77 -1.60 5.80
C GLU A 95 -24.13 -1.85 5.11
N TRP A 96 -24.55 -0.97 4.21
CA TRP A 96 -25.81 -1.07 3.47
C TRP A 96 -25.73 -1.97 2.23
N ILE A 97 -24.53 -2.44 1.86
CA ILE A 97 -24.34 -3.15 0.59
C ILE A 97 -25.15 -4.45 0.53
N GLY A 98 -25.34 -5.15 1.65
CA GLY A 98 -26.14 -6.38 1.65
C GLY A 98 -27.62 -6.10 1.41
N SER A 99 -28.13 -4.94 1.85
CA SER A 99 -29.51 -4.55 1.59
C SER A 99 -29.71 -4.29 0.11
N THR A 100 -28.70 -3.68 -0.54
CA THR A 100 -28.74 -3.30 -1.96
C THR A 100 -28.52 -4.50 -2.87
N MET A 101 -27.62 -5.41 -2.51
CA MET A 101 -27.20 -6.53 -3.38
C MET A 101 -27.96 -7.83 -3.11
N PHE A 102 -28.38 -8.06 -1.86
CA PHE A 102 -28.92 -9.34 -1.41
C PHE A 102 -30.27 -9.22 -0.69
N GLY A 103 -30.82 -8.01 -0.56
CA GLY A 103 -32.05 -7.77 0.20
C GLY A 103 -31.93 -8.13 1.68
N LYS A 104 -30.72 -8.16 2.24
CA LYS A 104 -30.44 -8.54 3.64
C LYS A 104 -29.78 -7.39 4.38
N ALA A 105 -30.19 -7.14 5.61
CA ALA A 105 -29.54 -6.12 6.42
C ALA A 105 -28.05 -6.44 6.66
N GLY A 106 -27.20 -5.40 6.61
CA GLY A 106 -25.77 -5.47 6.90
C GLY A 106 -24.88 -5.81 5.71
N ALA A 107 -23.56 -5.66 5.88
CA ALA A 107 -22.59 -6.08 4.88
C ALA A 107 -22.23 -7.58 5.00
N PRO A 108 -21.94 -8.26 3.88
CA PRO A 108 -21.40 -9.61 3.92
C PRO A 108 -20.03 -9.63 4.61
N ASN A 109 -19.83 -10.64 5.46
CA ASN A 109 -18.53 -10.87 6.09
C ASN A 109 -17.55 -11.45 5.08
N HIS A 110 -16.59 -10.64 4.64
CA HIS A 110 -15.52 -11.07 3.75
C HIS A 110 -14.33 -11.68 4.48
N TRP A 111 -14.32 -11.74 5.82
CA TRP A 111 -13.27 -12.40 6.60
C TRP A 111 -13.41 -13.93 6.57
N ILE A 112 -13.26 -14.50 5.38
CA ILE A 112 -13.43 -15.92 5.09
C ILE A 112 -12.34 -16.39 4.14
N LYS A 113 -12.12 -17.71 4.09
CA LYS A 113 -11.34 -18.30 3.01
C LYS A 113 -12.22 -18.27 1.77
N PRO A 114 -11.85 -17.51 0.72
CA PRO A 114 -12.72 -17.39 -0.44
C PRO A 114 -12.90 -18.75 -1.13
N PRO A 115 -14.06 -19.00 -1.76
CA PRO A 115 -14.21 -20.13 -2.68
C PRO A 115 -13.16 -20.09 -3.78
N GLU A 116 -12.76 -21.25 -4.28
CA GLU A 116 -11.66 -21.38 -5.27
C GLU A 116 -11.87 -20.50 -6.52
N ALA A 117 -13.10 -20.40 -7.01
CA ALA A 117 -13.44 -19.55 -8.16
C ALA A 117 -13.15 -18.06 -7.90
N ILE A 118 -13.42 -17.58 -6.67
CA ILE A 118 -13.12 -16.21 -6.25
C ILE A 118 -11.61 -16.04 -6.06
N ALA A 119 -10.94 -17.01 -5.42
CA ALA A 119 -9.49 -16.98 -5.26
C ALA A 119 -8.75 -16.86 -6.61
N LYS A 120 -9.17 -17.64 -7.61
CA LYS A 120 -8.65 -17.55 -8.98
C LYS A 120 -8.92 -16.20 -9.63
N THR A 121 -10.04 -15.56 -9.33
CA THR A 121 -10.37 -14.21 -9.84
C THR A 121 -9.49 -13.16 -9.18
N ILE A 122 -9.26 -13.30 -7.88
CA ILE A 122 -8.32 -12.47 -7.12
C ILE A 122 -6.89 -12.57 -7.70
N GLU A 123 -6.40 -13.78 -7.98
CA GLU A 123 -5.10 -13.98 -8.63
C GLU A 123 -5.03 -13.30 -10.01
N LYS A 124 -6.12 -13.36 -10.78
CA LYS A 124 -6.21 -12.69 -12.08
C LYS A 124 -6.24 -11.17 -11.97
N SER A 125 -6.67 -10.60 -10.85
CA SER A 125 -6.69 -9.14 -10.65
C SER A 125 -5.32 -8.50 -10.76
N LEU A 126 -4.25 -9.24 -10.47
CA LEU A 126 -2.88 -8.76 -10.71
C LEU A 126 -2.62 -8.50 -12.20
N LYS A 127 -3.17 -9.34 -13.08
CA LYS A 127 -3.02 -9.20 -14.54
C LYS A 127 -4.03 -8.23 -15.12
N ALA A 128 -5.28 -8.28 -14.66
CA ALA A 128 -6.39 -7.49 -15.21
C ALA A 128 -6.37 -6.03 -14.75
N PHE A 129 -5.99 -5.80 -13.49
CA PHE A 129 -6.09 -4.49 -12.83
C PHE A 129 -4.78 -4.01 -12.23
N ASP A 130 -3.68 -4.71 -12.47
CA ASP A 130 -2.37 -4.38 -11.92
C ASP A 130 -2.36 -4.26 -10.38
N THR A 131 -3.20 -5.05 -9.71
CA THR A 131 -3.45 -4.91 -8.27
C THR A 131 -3.16 -6.20 -7.54
N ILE A 132 -2.29 -6.12 -6.53
CA ILE A 132 -2.00 -7.22 -5.62
C ILE A 132 -3.08 -7.21 -4.53
N MET A 133 -3.80 -8.31 -4.36
CA MET A 133 -4.77 -8.48 -3.26
C MET A 133 -4.32 -9.67 -2.40
N PRO A 134 -3.54 -9.44 -1.34
CA PRO A 134 -2.96 -10.51 -0.55
C PRO A 134 -4.02 -11.22 0.29
N PHE A 135 -3.83 -12.52 0.52
CA PHE A 135 -4.53 -13.23 1.58
C PHE A 135 -3.74 -13.16 2.88
N GLU A 136 -4.42 -13.40 3.99
CA GLU A 136 -3.79 -13.56 5.29
C GLU A 136 -2.88 -14.81 5.26
N PRO A 137 -1.57 -14.69 5.56
CA PRO A 137 -0.59 -15.74 5.27
C PRO A 137 -0.85 -17.11 5.93
N LYS A 138 -1.38 -17.15 7.16
CA LYS A 138 -1.58 -18.43 7.89
C LYS A 138 -2.87 -19.12 7.48
N THR A 139 -3.96 -18.38 7.30
CA THR A 139 -5.27 -18.98 7.07
C THR A 139 -5.74 -18.95 5.62
N GLY A 140 -5.13 -18.14 4.77
CA GLY A 140 -5.57 -17.89 3.39
C GLY A 140 -6.90 -17.15 3.30
N LYS A 141 -7.34 -16.50 4.39
CA LYS A 141 -8.56 -15.69 4.40
C LYS A 141 -8.33 -14.34 3.74
N ILE A 142 -9.41 -13.77 3.20
CA ILE A 142 -9.46 -12.33 2.93
C ILE A 142 -9.42 -11.61 4.28
N PHE A 143 -8.68 -10.50 4.34
CA PHE A 143 -8.52 -9.66 5.53
C PHE A 143 -8.38 -8.19 5.13
N CYS A 144 -8.16 -7.30 6.12
CA CYS A 144 -8.09 -5.85 5.90
C CYS A 144 -7.16 -5.47 4.73
N ALA A 145 -5.92 -5.99 4.72
CA ALA A 145 -4.95 -5.59 3.70
C ALA A 145 -5.18 -6.25 2.33
N THR A 146 -6.15 -7.16 2.20
CA THR A 146 -6.61 -7.64 0.88
C THR A 146 -7.25 -6.49 0.09
N CYS A 147 -8.06 -5.66 0.76
CA CYS A 147 -8.78 -4.55 0.14
C CYS A 147 -8.08 -3.20 0.36
N HIS A 148 -7.43 -3.03 1.52
CA HIS A 148 -6.78 -1.78 1.92
C HIS A 148 -5.26 -1.86 1.75
N ASN A 149 -4.63 -0.75 1.35
CA ASN A 149 -3.18 -0.59 1.32
C ASN A 149 -2.76 0.30 2.50
N PRO A 150 -2.29 -0.26 3.63
CA PRO A 150 -1.95 0.54 4.80
C PRO A 150 -0.74 1.44 4.57
N HIS A 151 -0.04 1.27 3.45
CA HIS A 151 1.18 2.01 3.18
C HIS A 151 0.93 3.40 2.61
N GLU A 152 1.80 4.35 2.96
CA GLU A 152 1.87 5.65 2.33
C GLU A 152 2.32 5.53 0.86
N ARG A 153 1.83 6.43 0.01
CA ARG A 153 2.25 6.53 -1.39
C ARG A 153 3.74 6.87 -1.46
N GLY A 154 4.44 6.27 -2.41
CA GLY A 154 5.89 6.40 -2.54
C GLY A 154 6.70 5.46 -1.64
N LEU A 155 6.09 4.80 -0.64
CA LEU A 155 6.84 3.85 0.21
C LEU A 155 7.17 2.56 -0.54
N LEU A 156 6.14 1.96 -1.15
CA LEU A 156 6.28 0.76 -1.97
C LEU A 156 6.40 1.14 -3.45
N ILE A 157 6.99 0.27 -4.25
CA ILE A 157 7.20 0.50 -5.67
C ILE A 157 6.27 -0.35 -6.55
N GLY A 158 5.83 0.22 -7.67
CA GLY A 158 5.06 -0.48 -8.69
C GLY A 158 3.70 -0.99 -8.18
N LYS A 159 3.36 -2.24 -8.51
CA LYS A 159 2.02 -2.81 -8.24
C LYS A 159 1.66 -2.86 -6.76
N ALA A 160 2.66 -2.90 -5.88
CA ALA A 160 2.46 -2.97 -4.43
C ALA A 160 2.02 -1.62 -3.82
N GLU A 161 2.33 -0.52 -4.50
CA GLU A 161 1.92 0.84 -4.12
C GLU A 161 0.43 1.11 -4.39
N LYS A 162 -0.18 0.34 -5.29
CA LYS A 162 -1.51 0.68 -5.80
C LYS A 162 -2.55 0.84 -4.68
N GLY A 163 -3.28 1.96 -4.73
CA GLY A 163 -4.26 2.35 -3.72
C GLY A 163 -3.70 3.03 -2.46
N ALA A 164 -2.38 3.21 -2.36
CA ALA A 164 -1.77 4.00 -1.29
C ALA A 164 -2.31 5.44 -1.29
N ASP A 165 -2.70 5.90 -0.10
CA ASP A 165 -3.38 7.17 0.18
C ASP A 165 -4.64 7.45 -0.64
N TYR A 166 -5.22 6.43 -1.29
CA TYR A 166 -6.53 6.58 -1.90
C TYR A 166 -7.62 6.73 -0.83
N GLU A 167 -8.84 7.08 -1.22
CA GLU A 167 -9.98 7.10 -0.30
C GLU A 167 -10.14 5.74 0.41
N TRP A 168 -10.16 5.77 1.74
CA TRP A 168 -10.09 4.60 2.63
C TRP A 168 -8.91 3.65 2.34
N ARG A 169 -7.87 4.13 1.66
CA ARG A 169 -6.71 3.36 1.22
C ARG A 169 -7.08 2.14 0.36
N LEU A 170 -8.16 2.20 -0.42
CA LEU A 170 -8.58 1.06 -1.24
C LEU A 170 -7.57 0.76 -2.35
N ARG A 171 -7.14 -0.51 -2.44
CA ARG A 171 -6.24 -1.02 -3.48
C ARG A 171 -6.77 -0.85 -4.90
N SER A 172 -8.07 -0.64 -5.07
CA SER A 172 -8.65 -0.36 -6.37
C SER A 172 -8.23 1.00 -6.93
N GLY A 173 -7.73 1.92 -6.09
CA GLY A 173 -7.28 3.25 -6.53
C GLY A 173 -8.40 4.05 -7.23
N GLY A 174 -9.64 3.92 -6.74
CA GLY A 174 -10.83 4.54 -7.34
C GLY A 174 -11.65 3.62 -8.22
N GLY A 175 -11.10 2.46 -8.57
CA GLY A 175 -11.84 1.42 -9.28
C GLY A 175 -12.92 0.75 -8.40
N PRO A 176 -13.86 0.03 -9.03
CA PRO A 176 -14.89 -0.72 -8.32
C PRO A 176 -14.29 -1.98 -7.67
N ILE A 177 -13.84 -1.88 -6.42
CA ILE A 177 -13.13 -2.95 -5.69
C ILE A 177 -13.85 -4.30 -5.73
N CYS A 178 -15.18 -4.32 -5.75
CA CYS A 178 -15.98 -5.54 -5.83
C CYS A 178 -15.69 -6.36 -7.09
N LEU A 179 -15.37 -5.72 -8.22
CA LEU A 179 -15.11 -6.41 -9.50
C LEU A 179 -13.79 -7.18 -9.50
N TYR A 180 -12.90 -6.91 -8.55
CA TYR A 180 -11.61 -7.59 -8.44
C TYR A 180 -11.77 -9.03 -7.92
N CYS A 181 -12.92 -9.31 -7.28
CA CYS A 181 -13.28 -10.64 -6.78
C CYS A 181 -14.51 -11.20 -7.49
N HIS A 182 -15.47 -10.34 -7.84
CA HIS A 182 -16.79 -10.72 -8.37
C HIS A 182 -16.98 -10.36 -9.86
N GLY A 183 -15.99 -9.73 -10.50
CA GLY A 183 -15.99 -9.51 -11.94
C GLY A 183 -15.82 -10.83 -12.69
N LYS A 184 -16.52 -10.97 -13.81
CA LYS A 184 -16.41 -12.14 -14.70
C LYS A 184 -15.37 -11.90 -15.78
#